data_AF-A0A1G5MBM9-F1
#
_entry.id   AF-A0A1G5MBM9-F1
#
_cell.length_a   1.000
_cell.length_b   1.000
_cell.length_c   1.000
_cell.angle_alpha   90.00
_cell.angle_beta   90.00
_cell.angle_gamma   90.00
#
_symmetry.space_group_name_H-M   'P 1'
#
loop_
_entity.id
_entity.type
_entity.pdbx_description
1 polymer ?
#
loop_
_entity_poly.entity_id
_entity_poly.type
_entity_poly.pdbx_seq_one_letter_code
_entity_poly.pdbx_strand_id
1 'polypeptide(L)'
;MAETETEAREAEANVPTRVPMIFSCDSWTATFRFNRSGRMESEAAYALGEIAYRIGDDPLVKRSARLAIVKRDANQRLELRLRDKMSRLVVPLDDFAMQRMLERMKEYVSGYNMIMRVVFQATDTDLPQYLEAVDFSFSSRPHDAAEPAPATPAAGDDH
;
A
#
# COMPACT_ATOMS: atom_id res chain seq x y z
N MET A 1 37.05 37.47 -11.13
CA MET A 1 36.98 36.30 -10.23
C MET A 1 35.70 36.38 -9.39
N ALA A 2 34.54 36.40 -10.03
CA ALA A 2 33.23 36.55 -9.37
C ALA A 2 32.13 35.74 -10.07
N GLU A 3 32.52 34.72 -10.84
CA GLU A 3 31.58 33.91 -11.64
C GLU A 3 31.33 32.52 -11.01
N THR A 4 32.18 32.07 -10.08
CA THR A 4 32.08 30.73 -9.47
C THR A 4 31.18 30.64 -8.23
N GLU A 5 30.72 31.76 -7.66
CA GLU A 5 29.85 31.74 -6.46
C GLU A 5 28.35 31.65 -6.80
N THR A 6 27.97 32.01 -8.03
CA THR A 6 26.56 31.99 -8.47
C THR A 6 26.09 30.58 -8.83
N GLU A 7 26.96 29.76 -9.45
CA GLU A 7 26.65 28.37 -9.79
C GLU A 7 26.51 27.45 -8.55
N ALA A 8 27.16 27.80 -7.44
CA ALA A 8 27.05 27.02 -6.19
C ALA A 8 25.69 27.19 -5.49
N ARG A 9 24.99 28.33 -5.71
CA ARG A 9 23.65 28.57 -5.15
C ARG A 9 22.52 27.98 -5.98
N GLU A 10 22.71 27.77 -7.28
CA GLU A 10 21.71 27.12 -8.14
C GLU A 10 21.67 25.59 -7.96
N ALA A 11 22.73 24.99 -7.42
CA ALA A 11 22.76 23.56 -7.09
C ALA A 11 21.95 23.18 -5.83
N GLU A 12 21.67 24.13 -4.93
CA GLU A 12 20.85 23.88 -3.71
C GLU A 12 19.34 23.95 -3.97
N ALA A 13 18.91 24.50 -5.12
CA ALA A 13 17.50 24.77 -5.40
C ALA A 13 16.73 23.59 -6.01
N ASN A 14 17.38 22.47 -6.32
CA ASN A 14 16.76 21.36 -7.05
C ASN A 14 16.88 20.01 -6.32
N VAL A 15 16.81 20.02 -4.99
CA VAL A 15 16.54 18.77 -4.27
C VAL A 15 15.09 18.38 -4.58
N PRO A 16 14.83 17.23 -5.24
CA PRO A 16 13.47 16.83 -5.57
C PRO A 16 12.68 16.68 -4.27
N THR A 17 11.63 17.49 -4.10
CA THR A 17 10.83 17.47 -2.87
C THR A 17 10.10 16.14 -2.79
N ARG A 18 10.43 15.34 -1.77
CA ARG A 18 9.68 14.11 -1.47
C ARG A 18 8.34 14.46 -0.87
N VAL A 19 7.28 13.84 -1.38
CA VAL A 19 5.91 14.01 -0.90
C VAL A 19 5.39 12.70 -0.29
N PRO A 20 4.54 12.77 0.75
CA PRO A 20 3.88 11.60 1.29
C PRO A 20 2.87 11.06 0.28
N MET A 21 2.94 9.76 0.02
CA MET A 21 2.04 9.02 -0.86
C MET A 21 1.39 7.87 -0.09
N ILE A 22 0.13 7.59 -0.41
CA ILE A 22 -0.64 6.51 0.21
C ILE A 22 -1.12 5.58 -0.90
N PHE A 23 -0.63 4.34 -0.89
CA PHE A 23 -1.27 3.26 -1.62
C PHE A 23 -2.42 2.71 -0.78
N SER A 24 -3.58 2.47 -1.39
CA SER A 24 -4.72 1.84 -0.74
C SER A 24 -5.39 0.81 -1.64
N CYS A 25 -5.82 -0.31 -1.06
CA CYS A 25 -6.60 -1.33 -1.75
C CYS A 25 -7.57 -2.00 -0.76
N ASP A 26 -8.69 -2.49 -1.29
CA ASP A 26 -9.71 -3.28 -0.58
C ASP A 26 -9.61 -4.78 -0.89
N SER A 27 -8.75 -5.16 -1.84
CA SER A 27 -8.62 -6.50 -2.36
C SER A 27 -7.15 -6.83 -2.67
N TRP A 28 -6.78 -8.07 -2.40
CA TRP A 28 -5.43 -8.59 -2.59
C TRP A 28 -5.47 -10.11 -2.77
N THR A 29 -4.38 -10.69 -3.22
CA THR A 29 -4.23 -12.12 -3.44
C THR A 29 -2.87 -12.57 -2.95
N ALA A 30 -2.84 -13.58 -2.10
CA ALA A 30 -1.62 -14.28 -1.72
C ALA A 30 -1.43 -15.53 -2.58
N THR A 31 -0.23 -15.72 -3.08
CA THR A 31 0.16 -16.87 -3.90
C THR A 31 1.26 -17.65 -3.17
N PHE A 32 1.03 -18.95 -3.00
CA PHE A 32 1.97 -19.88 -2.38
C PHE A 32 2.37 -20.92 -3.41
N ARG A 33 3.67 -21.14 -3.59
CA ARG A 33 4.21 -22.21 -4.45
C ARG A 33 4.87 -23.25 -3.58
N PHE A 34 4.55 -24.52 -3.83
CA PHE A 34 5.13 -25.67 -3.15
C PHE A 34 5.92 -26.51 -4.15
N ASN A 35 7.04 -27.08 -3.69
CA ASN A 35 7.81 -28.03 -4.48
C ASN A 35 7.17 -29.43 -4.46
N ARG A 36 7.80 -30.38 -5.17
CA ARG A 36 7.37 -31.78 -5.20
C ARG A 36 7.39 -32.49 -3.84
N SER A 37 8.14 -31.98 -2.86
CA SER A 37 8.19 -32.53 -1.50
C SER A 37 7.17 -31.88 -0.55
N GLY A 38 6.28 -31.02 -1.05
CA GLY A 38 5.32 -30.27 -0.23
C GLY A 38 5.92 -29.13 0.59
N ARG A 39 7.19 -28.77 0.36
CA ARG A 39 7.83 -27.61 1.01
C ARG A 39 7.52 -26.34 0.22
N MET A 40 7.18 -25.26 0.93
CA MET A 40 6.92 -23.95 0.32
C MET A 40 8.22 -23.36 -0.27
N GLU A 41 8.19 -23.04 -1.57
CA GLU A 41 9.30 -22.45 -2.33
C GLU A 41 9.17 -20.93 -2.50
N SER A 42 7.94 -20.44 -2.66
CA SER A 42 7.71 -19.03 -2.96
C SER A 42 6.41 -18.56 -2.33
N GLU A 43 6.46 -17.32 -1.85
CA GLU A 43 5.37 -16.64 -1.17
C GLU A 43 5.36 -15.19 -1.65
N ALA A 44 4.21 -14.73 -2.13
CA ALA A 44 4.02 -13.36 -2.58
C ALA A 44 2.57 -12.92 -2.35
N ALA A 45 2.38 -11.64 -2.06
CA ALA A 45 1.08 -11.01 -2.05
C ALA A 45 1.02 -9.90 -3.11
N TYR A 46 -0.08 -9.84 -3.84
CA TYR A 46 -0.33 -8.82 -4.85
C TYR A 46 -1.62 -8.08 -4.51
N ALA A 47 -1.62 -6.78 -4.67
CA ALA A 47 -2.81 -5.97 -4.52
C ALA A 47 -2.94 -4.96 -5.67
N LEU A 48 -4.19 -4.73 -6.08
CA LEU A 48 -4.53 -3.68 -7.03
C LEU A 48 -5.26 -2.59 -6.26
N GLY A 49 -4.88 -1.34 -6.50
CA GLY A 49 -5.37 -0.22 -5.72
C GLY A 49 -5.05 1.12 -6.35
N GLU A 50 -4.97 2.13 -5.51
CA GLU A 50 -4.73 3.51 -5.90
C GLU A 50 -3.61 4.11 -5.04
N ILE A 51 -2.69 4.85 -5.68
CA ILE A 51 -1.77 5.76 -5.01
C ILE A 51 -2.39 7.15 -5.03
N ALA A 52 -2.50 7.77 -3.85
CA ALA A 52 -2.99 9.14 -3.68
C ALA A 52 -1.91 10.02 -3.03
N TYR A 53 -1.73 11.24 -3.55
CA TYR A 53 -0.74 12.20 -3.04
C TYR A 53 -1.09 13.65 -3.42
N ARG A 54 -0.45 14.61 -2.74
CA ARG A 54 -0.60 16.05 -2.97
C ARG A 54 0.78 16.72 -2.94
N ILE A 55 1.00 17.69 -3.83
CA ILE A 55 2.22 18.51 -3.87
C ILE A 55 1.83 19.94 -3.47
N GLY A 56 2.31 20.43 -2.32
CA GLY A 56 1.92 21.75 -1.81
C GLY A 56 0.39 21.92 -1.70
N ASP A 57 -0.14 22.97 -2.31
CA ASP A 57 -1.58 23.30 -2.34
C ASP A 57 -2.32 22.73 -3.56
N ASP A 58 -1.68 21.87 -4.35
CA ASP A 58 -2.30 21.30 -5.54
C ASP A 58 -3.49 20.36 -5.21
N PRO A 59 -4.37 20.09 -6.18
CA PRO A 59 -5.40 19.07 -6.04
C PRO A 59 -4.83 17.69 -5.69
N LEU A 60 -5.64 16.86 -5.01
CA LEU A 60 -5.26 15.47 -4.73
C LEU A 60 -5.12 14.70 -6.05
N VAL A 61 -3.92 14.17 -6.31
CA VAL A 61 -3.66 13.29 -7.43
C VAL A 61 -3.93 11.85 -7.03
N LYS A 62 -4.58 11.10 -7.92
CA LYS A 62 -4.95 9.69 -7.75
C LYS A 62 -4.53 8.90 -8.98
N ARG A 63 -3.83 7.79 -8.78
CA ARG A 63 -3.35 6.92 -9.87
C ARG A 63 -3.60 5.46 -9.54
N SER A 64 -4.07 4.67 -10.50
CA SER A 64 -4.12 3.22 -10.35
C SER A 64 -2.72 2.66 -10.11
N ALA A 65 -2.62 1.69 -9.21
CA ALA A 65 -1.35 1.13 -8.78
C ALA A 65 -1.45 -0.38 -8.50
N ARG A 66 -0.31 -1.06 -8.68
CA ARG A 66 -0.12 -2.44 -8.25
C ARG A 66 0.95 -2.51 -7.17
N LEU A 67 0.60 -3.12 -6.05
CA LEU A 67 1.53 -3.50 -5.00
C LEU A 67 1.93 -4.97 -5.20
N ALA A 68 3.23 -5.24 -5.06
CA ALA A 68 3.77 -6.58 -4.96
C ALA A 68 4.62 -6.67 -3.69
N ILE A 69 4.19 -7.51 -2.75
CA ILE A 69 4.95 -7.87 -1.56
C ILE A 69 5.59 -9.22 -1.87
N VAL A 70 6.91 -9.27 -1.85
CA VAL A 70 7.68 -10.44 -2.28
C VAL A 70 8.73 -10.80 -1.25
N LYS A 71 9.09 -12.08 -1.17
CA LYS A 71 10.23 -12.53 -0.38
C LYS A 71 11.50 -11.86 -0.91
N ARG A 72 12.26 -11.23 -0.02
CA ARG A 72 13.49 -10.50 -0.33
C ARG A 72 14.54 -11.47 -0.86
N ASP A 73 15.03 -11.16 -2.05
CA ASP A 73 16.25 -11.73 -2.63
C ASP A 73 17.40 -10.71 -2.53
N ALA A 74 18.65 -11.15 -2.61
CA ALA A 74 19.85 -10.34 -2.37
C ALA A 74 19.94 -9.08 -3.24
N ASN A 75 19.31 -9.08 -4.41
CA ASN A 75 19.32 -7.96 -5.36
C ASN A 75 18.03 -7.12 -5.35
N GLN A 76 17.01 -7.52 -4.59
CA GLN A 76 15.73 -6.80 -4.59
C GLN A 76 15.73 -5.66 -3.58
N ARG A 77 15.30 -4.49 -4.06
CA ARG A 77 15.14 -3.28 -3.25
C ARG A 77 13.69 -2.84 -3.27
N LEU A 78 13.31 -2.08 -2.26
CA LEU A 78 12.04 -1.39 -2.22
C LEU A 78 12.00 -0.37 -3.36
N GLU A 79 11.08 -0.55 -4.29
CA GLU A 79 11.04 0.20 -5.56
C GLU A 79 9.65 0.77 -5.83
N LEU A 80 9.60 2.02 -6.25
CA LEU A 80 8.42 2.66 -6.82
C LEU A 80 8.69 3.09 -8.25
N ARG A 81 7.69 2.87 -9.10
CA ARG A 81 7.63 3.46 -10.44
C ARG A 81 6.25 4.04 -10.69
N LEU A 82 6.17 5.36 -10.83
CA LEU A 82 4.94 6.03 -11.22
C LEU A 82 4.86 6.01 -12.75
N ARG A 83 3.72 5.60 -13.30
CA ARG A 83 3.46 5.68 -14.76
C ARG A 83 2.04 6.13 -14.97
N ASP A 84 1.78 6.76 -16.11
CA ASP A 84 0.47 7.30 -16.44
C ASP A 84 -0.65 6.25 -16.45
N LYS A 85 -0.33 5.01 -16.86
CA LYS A 85 -1.32 3.93 -16.95
C LYS A 85 -1.47 3.12 -15.66
N MET A 86 -0.36 2.83 -14.99
CA MET A 86 -0.34 1.97 -13.80
C MET A 86 0.98 2.15 -13.07
N SER A 87 0.91 2.61 -11.82
CA SER A 87 2.06 2.69 -10.94
C SER A 87 2.39 1.33 -10.34
N ARG A 88 3.66 1.09 -9.99
CA ARG A 88 4.11 -0.17 -9.41
C ARG A 88 4.92 0.09 -8.15
N LEU A 89 4.53 -0.56 -7.06
CA LEU A 89 5.25 -0.59 -5.79
C LEU A 89 5.69 -2.03 -5.50
N VAL A 90 6.99 -2.26 -5.32
CA VAL A 90 7.56 -3.57 -4.98
C VAL A 90 8.19 -3.50 -3.61
N VAL A 91 7.65 -4.26 -2.66
CA VAL A 91 8.12 -4.30 -1.26
C VAL A 91 8.76 -5.67 -0.98
N PRO A 92 10.10 -5.77 -0.97
CA PRO A 92 10.79 -6.98 -0.58
C PRO A 92 10.89 -7.09 0.95
N LEU A 93 10.29 -8.13 1.51
CA LEU A 93 10.31 -8.44 2.95
C LEU A 93 11.21 -9.65 3.22
N ASP A 94 11.94 -9.64 4.33
CA ASP A 94 12.58 -10.86 4.82
C ASP A 94 11.53 -11.93 5.20
N ASP A 95 11.99 -13.16 5.40
CA ASP A 95 11.11 -14.31 5.66
C ASP A 95 10.21 -14.11 6.88
N PHE A 96 10.75 -13.52 7.94
CA PHE A 96 9.99 -13.30 9.18
C PHE A 96 8.94 -12.20 8.99
N ALA A 97 9.30 -11.08 8.36
CA ALA A 97 8.38 -10.00 8.05
C ALA A 97 7.28 -10.44 7.07
N MET A 98 7.61 -11.26 6.07
CA MET A 98 6.64 -11.84 5.14
C MET A 98 5.62 -12.73 5.86
N GLN A 99 6.09 -13.64 6.72
CA GLN A 99 5.21 -14.52 7.49
C GLN A 99 4.26 -13.72 8.38
N ARG A 100 4.78 -12.73 9.13
CA ARG A 100 3.95 -11.86 9.98
C ARG A 100 2.93 -11.05 9.17
N MET A 101 3.32 -10.58 7.98
CA MET A 101 2.41 -9.86 7.09
C MET A 101 1.25 -10.76 6.67
N LEU A 102 1.52 -12.01 6.31
CA LEU A 102 0.51 -12.94 5.83
C LEU A 102 -0.36 -13.50 6.96
N GLU A 103 0.18 -13.68 8.16
CA GLU A 103 -0.61 -13.98 9.35
C GLU A 103 -1.61 -12.86 9.65
N ARG A 104 -1.17 -11.60 9.67
CA ARG A 104 -2.07 -10.45 9.81
C ARG A 104 -3.11 -10.44 8.70
N MET A 105 -2.69 -10.59 7.45
CA MET A 105 -3.63 -10.64 6.33
C MET A 105 -4.70 -11.72 6.53
N LYS A 106 -4.32 -12.94 6.97
CA LYS A 106 -5.26 -14.04 7.27
C LYS A 106 -6.25 -13.70 8.38
N GLU A 107 -5.80 -13.07 9.47
CA GLU A 107 -6.70 -12.62 10.55
C GLU A 107 -7.83 -11.75 10.00
N TYR A 108 -7.51 -10.85 9.08
CA TYR A 108 -8.47 -9.93 8.48
C TYR A 108 -9.24 -10.47 7.26
N VAL A 109 -8.83 -11.59 6.63
CA VAL A 109 -9.66 -12.29 5.61
C VAL A 109 -10.99 -12.75 6.21
N SER A 110 -11.02 -13.02 7.52
CA SER A 110 -12.21 -13.55 8.19
C SER A 110 -13.36 -12.54 8.37
N GLY A 111 -13.12 -11.25 8.13
CA GLY A 111 -14.12 -10.17 8.24
C GLY A 111 -14.11 -9.30 6.98
N TYR A 112 -14.99 -9.59 6.04
CA TYR A 112 -15.14 -8.88 4.76
C TYR A 112 -15.00 -7.35 4.88
N ASN A 113 -14.28 -6.73 3.93
CA ASN A 113 -13.92 -5.30 3.83
C ASN A 113 -12.66 -4.82 4.58
N MET A 114 -11.55 -5.57 4.46
CA MET A 114 -10.25 -5.06 4.88
C MET A 114 -9.70 -4.05 3.86
N ILE A 115 -9.33 -2.86 4.32
CA ILE A 115 -8.54 -1.88 3.60
C ILE A 115 -7.09 -2.01 4.06
N MET A 116 -6.19 -2.32 3.12
CA MET A 116 -4.75 -2.22 3.32
C MET A 116 -4.28 -0.84 2.83
N ARG A 117 -3.44 -0.19 3.64
CA ARG A 117 -2.80 1.08 3.33
C ARG A 117 -1.29 0.94 3.46
N VAL A 118 -0.56 1.50 2.49
CA VAL A 118 0.89 1.58 2.50
C VAL A 118 1.31 3.03 2.35
N VAL A 119 1.99 3.56 3.34
CA VAL A 119 2.44 4.96 3.38
C VAL A 119 3.94 5.01 3.10
N PHE A 120 4.36 5.93 2.22
CA PHE A 120 5.77 6.12 1.87
C PHE A 120 6.03 7.54 1.39
N GLN A 121 7.30 7.93 1.30
CA GLN A 121 7.72 9.21 0.75
C GLN A 121 8.46 9.03 -0.57
N ALA A 122 8.05 9.75 -1.60
CA ALA A 122 8.59 9.63 -2.94
C ALA A 122 8.51 10.95 -3.71
N THR A 123 9.25 11.06 -4.81
CA THR A 123 9.16 12.19 -5.74
C THR A 123 8.11 11.88 -6.81
N ASP A 124 7.33 12.88 -7.25
CA ASP A 124 6.44 12.72 -8.41
C ASP A 124 7.23 12.74 -9.72
N THR A 125 7.81 11.59 -10.05
CA THR A 125 8.56 11.36 -11.28
C THR A 125 8.25 9.97 -11.82
N ASP A 126 8.32 9.80 -13.14
CA ASP A 126 8.13 8.53 -13.81
C ASP A 126 9.38 7.62 -13.79
N LEU A 127 10.50 8.18 -13.31
CA LEU A 127 11.75 7.47 -13.11
C LEU A 127 11.64 6.42 -11.99
N PRO A 128 12.32 5.27 -12.11
CA PRO A 128 12.42 4.32 -11.01
C PRO A 128 13.10 4.96 -9.80
N GLN A 129 12.50 4.80 -8.63
CA GLN A 129 13.04 5.31 -7.37
C GLN A 129 13.07 4.22 -6.30
N TYR A 130 14.15 4.20 -5.53
CA TYR A 130 14.29 3.32 -4.38
C TYR A 130 13.80 4.05 -3.13
N LEU A 131 12.85 3.43 -2.42
CA LEU A 131 12.35 4.01 -1.17
C LEU A 131 13.14 3.45 0.01
N GLU A 132 13.29 4.26 1.05
CA GLU A 132 13.99 3.87 2.28
C GLU A 132 13.11 3.01 3.18
N ALA A 133 11.82 3.35 3.28
CA ALA A 133 10.86 2.67 4.13
C ALA A 133 9.44 2.83 3.59
N VAL A 134 8.59 1.88 4.00
CA VAL A 134 7.14 1.95 3.88
C VAL A 134 6.50 1.56 5.21
N ASP A 135 5.35 2.13 5.52
CA ASP A 135 4.54 1.74 6.67
C ASP A 135 3.25 1.05 6.21
N PHE A 136 2.90 -0.06 6.85
CA PHE A 136 1.70 -0.85 6.54
C PHE A 136 0.67 -0.69 7.63
N SER A 137 -0.55 -0.32 7.24
CA SER A 137 -1.71 -0.33 8.13
C SER A 137 -2.86 -1.12 7.50
N PHE A 138 -3.59 -1.81 8.36
CA PHE A 138 -4.77 -2.59 8.01
C PHE A 138 -5.94 -2.09 8.84
N SER A 139 -7.10 -1.95 8.20
CA SER A 139 -8.33 -1.58 8.87
C SER A 139 -9.47 -2.38 8.28
N SER A 140 -10.39 -2.86 9.11
CA SER A 140 -11.72 -3.30 8.68
C SER A 140 -12.72 -2.23 9.10
N ARG A 141 -13.77 -2.02 8.31
CA ARG A 141 -14.95 -1.37 8.90
C ARG A 141 -15.52 -2.33 9.94
N PRO A 142 -15.86 -1.87 11.16
CA PRO A 142 -16.70 -2.68 12.03
C PRO A 142 -17.94 -3.06 11.22
N HIS A 143 -18.26 -4.36 11.21
CA HIS A 143 -19.56 -4.80 10.76
C HIS A 143 -20.57 -3.96 11.54
N ASP A 144 -21.38 -3.14 10.85
CA ASP A 144 -22.55 -2.54 11.46
C ASP A 144 -23.27 -3.71 12.14
N ALA A 145 -23.30 -3.71 13.49
CA ALA A 145 -24.16 -4.59 14.22
C ALA A 145 -25.53 -4.39 13.59
N ALA A 146 -26.04 -5.44 12.93
CA ALA A 146 -27.29 -5.41 12.21
C ALA A 146 -28.27 -4.56 13.02
N GLU A 147 -28.64 -3.40 12.48
CA GLU A 147 -29.57 -2.48 13.12
C GLU A 147 -30.74 -3.34 13.60
N PRO A 148 -31.00 -3.43 14.93
CA PRO A 148 -32.03 -4.32 15.42
C PRO A 148 -33.33 -3.89 14.74
N ALA A 149 -33.92 -4.82 13.99
CA ALA A 149 -35.15 -4.60 13.26
C ALA A 149 -36.15 -3.85 14.18
N PRO A 150 -36.83 -2.80 13.68
CA PRO A 150 -37.76 -2.05 14.50
C PRO A 150 -38.76 -3.04 15.11
N ALA A 151 -38.85 -3.03 16.44
CA ALA A 151 -39.75 -3.90 17.17
C ALA A 151 -41.17 -3.67 16.66
N THR A 152 -41.72 -4.66 15.95
CA THR A 152 -43.12 -4.68 15.57
C THR A 152 -43.94 -4.60 16.87
N PRO A 153 -44.75 -3.56 17.09
CA PRO A 153 -45.61 -3.52 18.26
C PRO A 153 -46.58 -4.70 18.19
N ALA A 154 -46.60 -5.50 19.25
CA ALA A 154 -47.56 -6.58 19.40
C ALA A 154 -48.97 -5.99 19.29
N ALA A 155 -49.74 -6.48 18.31
CA ALA A 155 -51.15 -6.18 18.21
C ALA A 155 -51.81 -6.65 19.52
N GLY A 156 -52.41 -5.71 20.26
CA GLY A 156 -53.24 -6.02 21.41
C GLY A 156 -54.46 -6.80 20.96
N ASP A 157 -54.55 -8.05 21.39
CA ASP A 157 -55.81 -8.75 21.55
C ASP A 157 -56.47 -8.19 22.82
N ASP A 158 -57.48 -7.35 22.64
CA ASP A 158 -58.43 -6.99 23.70
C ASP A 158 -59.73 -7.77 23.45
N HIS A 159 -60.14 -8.54 24.45
CA HIS A 159 -61.33 -9.38 24.48
C HIS A 159 -62.36 -8.75 25.42
#